data_AF-A0A134CHA2-F1
#
_entry.id   AF-A0A134CHA2-F1
#
_cell.length_a   1.000
_cell.length_b   1.000
_cell.length_c   1.000
_cell.angle_alpha   90.00
_cell.angle_beta   90.00
_cell.angle_gamma   90.00
#
_symmetry.space_group_name_H-M   'P 1'
#
loop_
_entity.id
_entity.type
_entity.pdbx_description
1 polymer ?
#
loop_
_entity_poly.entity_id
_entity_poly.type
_entity_poly.pdbx_seq_one_letter_code
_entity_poly.pdbx_strand_id
1 'polypeptide(L)'
;MTILETWHIFWEHPFSFSGRSSRKEFWIMFPLLCIFEGICIMAIHACSFGTPAEDFMLWIFVTFSVAIMIFIYALFVRRFHDVGINDKWILLLFFFGIKALYSAEMLIISTILLIIYLGIATIASQKKENKYGKPPFI
;
A
#
# COMPACT_ATOMS: atom_id res chain seq x y z
N MET A 1 -20.72 -1.96 0.40
CA MET A 1 -19.45 -1.86 -0.30
C MET A 1 -19.07 -3.13 -1.04
N THR A 2 -19.30 -3.13 -2.35
CA THR A 2 -18.85 -4.12 -3.33
C THR A 2 -17.41 -3.81 -3.78
N ILE A 3 -16.79 -4.70 -4.55
CA ILE A 3 -15.45 -4.49 -5.13
C ILE A 3 -15.44 -3.25 -6.05
N LEU A 4 -16.46 -3.09 -6.89
CA LEU A 4 -16.57 -1.96 -7.82
C LEU A 4 -16.75 -0.63 -7.08
N GLU A 5 -17.60 -0.59 -6.05
CA GLU A 5 -17.77 0.60 -5.21
C GLU A 5 -16.45 0.99 -4.53
N THR A 6 -15.73 0.00 -3.99
CA THR A 6 -14.43 0.23 -3.35
C THR A 6 -13.41 0.77 -4.34
N TRP A 7 -13.38 0.20 -5.55
CA TRP A 7 -12.50 0.65 -6.62
C TRP A 7 -12.73 2.13 -6.95
N HIS A 8 -13.98 2.53 -7.18
CA HIS A 8 -14.31 3.92 -7.46
C HIS A 8 -13.88 4.86 -6.32
N ILE A 9 -14.23 4.55 -5.07
CA ILE A 9 -13.86 5.35 -3.89
C ILE A 9 -12.34 5.50 -3.77
N PHE A 10 -11.60 4.41 -3.97
CA PHE A 10 -10.14 4.45 -3.87
C PHE A 10 -9.51 5.39 -4.90
N TRP A 11 -9.98 5.32 -6.15
CA TRP A 11 -9.44 6.09 -7.27
C TRP A 11 -9.87 7.56 -7.29
N GLU A 12 -10.82 7.98 -6.46
CA GLU A 12 -11.08 9.40 -6.22
C GLU A 12 -9.89 10.07 -5.51
N HIS A 13 -9.20 9.33 -4.64
CA HIS A 13 -8.13 9.86 -3.78
C HIS A 13 -6.91 8.92 -3.65
N PRO A 14 -6.33 8.40 -4.74
CA PRO A 14 -5.34 7.32 -4.67
C PRO A 14 -4.01 7.75 -4.01
N PHE A 15 -3.68 9.04 -4.11
CA PHE A 15 -2.48 9.65 -3.51
C PHE A 15 -2.76 10.39 -2.20
N SER A 16 -3.99 10.37 -1.69
CA SER A 16 -4.32 11.12 -0.47
C SER A 16 -3.82 10.40 0.77
N PHE A 17 -2.87 11.04 1.46
CA PHE A 17 -2.43 10.71 2.82
C PHE A 17 -3.36 11.26 3.90
N SER A 18 -4.50 11.84 3.51
CA SER A 18 -5.49 12.42 4.42
C SER A 18 -6.80 11.63 4.39
N GLY A 19 -7.63 11.81 5.42
CA GLY A 19 -8.86 11.06 5.59
C GLY A 19 -8.65 9.67 6.15
N ARG A 20 -9.67 8.82 5.98
CA ARG A 20 -9.81 7.52 6.64
C ARG A 20 -10.24 6.48 5.63
N SER A 21 -9.70 5.26 5.76
CA SER A 21 -10.08 4.13 4.91
C SER A 21 -10.80 3.09 5.77
N SER A 22 -11.95 2.60 5.32
CA SER A 22 -12.70 1.57 6.07
C SER A 22 -11.97 0.22 6.05
N ARG A 23 -12.34 -0.68 6.99
CA ARG A 23 -11.81 -2.04 6.98
C ARG A 23 -12.06 -2.73 5.64
N LYS A 24 -13.27 -2.60 5.08
CA LYS A 24 -13.65 -3.24 3.82
C LYS A 24 -12.83 -2.68 2.65
N GLU A 25 -12.63 -1.36 2.60
CA GLU A 25 -11.83 -0.73 1.54
C GLU A 25 -10.40 -1.25 1.58
N PHE A 26 -9.78 -1.25 2.76
CA PHE A 26 -8.42 -1.75 2.94
C PHE A 26 -8.26 -3.19 2.48
N TRP A 27 -9.13 -4.11 2.95
CA TRP A 27 -9.00 -5.54 2.66
C TRP A 27 -9.39 -5.94 1.24
N ILE A 28 -10.07 -5.07 0.50
CA ILE A 28 -10.29 -5.25 -0.94
C ILE A 28 -9.11 -4.68 -1.73
N MET A 29 -8.68 -3.45 -1.44
CA MET A 29 -7.67 -2.76 -2.24
C MET A 29 -6.25 -3.26 -1.98
N PHE A 30 -5.87 -3.56 -0.73
CA PHE A 30 -4.51 -3.97 -0.41
C PHE A 30 -4.07 -5.23 -1.16
N PRO A 31 -4.84 -6.35 -1.17
CA PRO A 31 -4.47 -7.52 -1.95
C PRO A 31 -4.43 -7.25 -3.45
N LEU A 32 -5.35 -6.44 -3.98
CA LEU A 32 -5.36 -6.07 -5.41
C LEU A 32 -4.09 -5.30 -5.78
N LEU A 33 -3.70 -4.31 -4.98
CA LEU A 33 -2.46 -3.55 -5.19
C LEU A 33 -1.22 -4.45 -5.09
N CYS A 34 -1.19 -5.40 -4.15
CA CYS A 34 -0.11 -6.39 -4.05
C CYS A 34 -0.01 -7.30 -5.29
N ILE A 35 -1.15 -7.68 -5.88
CA ILE A 35 -1.17 -8.47 -7.13
C ILE A 35 -0.58 -7.64 -8.27
N PHE A 36 -1.00 -6.37 -8.42
CA PHE A 36 -0.44 -5.49 -9.44
C PHE A 36 1.06 -5.24 -9.24
N GLU A 37 1.49 -5.08 -7.99
CA GLU A 37 2.91 -4.93 -7.66
C GLU A 37 3.71 -6.20 -8.03
N GLY A 38 3.18 -7.38 -7.68
CA GLY A 38 3.80 -8.65 -8.05
C GLY A 38 3.95 -8.82 -9.56
N ILE A 39 2.96 -8.39 -10.34
CA ILE A 39 3.03 -8.37 -11.81
C ILE A 39 4.15 -7.42 -12.27
N CYS A 40 4.25 -6.22 -11.71
CA CYS A 40 5.31 -5.27 -12.06
C CYS A 40 6.71 -5.82 -11.75
N ILE A 41 6.89 -6.43 -10.57
CA ILE A 41 8.17 -7.05 -10.17
C ILE A 41 8.54 -8.20 -11.11
N MET A 42 7.59 -9.09 -11.45
CA MET A 42 7.84 -10.18 -12.42
C MET A 42 8.23 -9.64 -13.79
N ALA A 43 7.56 -8.57 -14.27
CA ALA A 43 7.87 -7.94 -15.55
C ALA A 43 9.27 -7.29 -15.55
N ILE A 44 9.64 -6.61 -14.46
CA ILE A 44 10.98 -6.04 -14.25
C ILE A 44 12.04 -7.15 -14.32
N HIS A 45 11.83 -8.29 -13.65
CA HIS A 45 12.76 -9.42 -13.66
C HIS A 45 12.86 -10.11 -15.03
N ALA A 46 11.81 -10.05 -15.86
CA ALA A 46 11.80 -10.62 -17.20
C ALA A 46 12.53 -9.75 -18.24
N CYS A 47 12.86 -8.50 -17.92
CA CYS A 47 13.60 -7.61 -18.81
C CYS A 47 15.09 -8.02 -18.84
N SER A 48 15.63 -8.35 -20.02
CA SER A 48 16.99 -8.88 -20.17
C SER A 48 18.09 -7.82 -20.24
N PHE A 49 17.74 -6.53 -20.29
CA PHE A 49 18.61 -5.36 -20.51
C PHE A 49 19.42 -5.43 -21.82
N GLY A 50 19.71 -4.27 -22.41
CA GLY A 50 20.69 -4.17 -23.51
C GLY A 50 20.12 -3.83 -24.89
N THR A 51 18.81 -3.63 -25.00
CA THR A 51 18.21 -2.91 -26.13
C THR A 51 17.45 -1.68 -25.66
N PRO A 52 17.36 -0.60 -26.47
CA PRO A 52 16.59 0.59 -26.10
C PRO A 52 15.12 0.31 -25.80
N ALA A 53 14.54 -0.70 -26.46
CA ALA A 53 13.16 -1.12 -26.22
C ALA A 53 12.98 -1.80 -24.86
N GLU A 54 13.90 -2.69 -24.48
CA GLU A 54 13.87 -3.34 -23.17
C GLU A 54 14.12 -2.35 -22.03
N ASP A 55 15.07 -1.43 -22.21
CA ASP A 55 15.35 -0.38 -21.24
C ASP A 55 14.12 0.53 -21.05
N PHE A 56 13.44 0.89 -22.14
CA PHE A 56 12.20 1.66 -22.08
C PHE A 56 11.08 0.91 -21.33
N MET A 57 10.90 -0.39 -21.60
CA MET A 57 9.89 -1.20 -20.89
C MET A 57 10.21 -1.34 -19.41
N LEU A 58 11.47 -1.51 -19.05
CA LEU A 58 11.91 -1.53 -17.65
C LEU A 58 11.49 -0.25 -16.92
N TRP A 59 11.78 0.92 -17.51
CA TRP A 59 11.41 2.20 -16.90
C TRP A 59 9.90 2.37 -16.72
N ILE A 60 9.10 1.85 -17.66
CA ILE A 60 7.64 1.81 -17.52
C ILE A 60 7.24 1.00 -16.29
N PHE A 61 7.73 -0.25 -16.16
CA PHE A 61 7.34 -1.11 -15.05
C PHE A 61 7.86 -0.60 -13.70
N VAL A 62 9.07 -0.04 -13.65
CA VAL A 62 9.59 0.63 -12.45
C VAL A 62 8.70 1.81 -12.04
N THR A 63 8.25 2.62 -12.99
CA THR A 63 7.36 3.76 -12.71
C THR A 63 6.02 3.28 -12.15
N PHE A 64 5.43 2.22 -12.72
CA PHE A 64 4.20 1.63 -12.19
C PHE A 64 4.39 1.04 -10.80
N SER A 65 5.48 0.30 -10.56
CA SER A 65 5.80 -0.26 -9.24
C SER A 65 5.92 0.84 -8.18
N VAL A 66 6.63 1.93 -8.47
CA VAL A 66 6.74 3.09 -7.57
C VAL A 66 5.37 3.71 -7.29
N ALA A 67 4.53 3.89 -8.32
CA ALA A 67 3.17 4.43 -8.14
C ALA A 67 2.30 3.52 -7.25
N ILE A 68 2.33 2.20 -7.48
CA ILE A 68 1.58 1.22 -6.68
C ILE A 68 2.09 1.20 -5.24
N MET A 69 3.40 1.30 -5.01
CA MET A 69 3.96 1.40 -3.66
C MET A 69 3.47 2.66 -2.93
N ILE A 70 3.35 3.79 -3.63
CA ILE A 70 2.76 5.01 -3.06
C ILE A 70 1.26 4.80 -2.73
N PHE A 71 0.51 4.10 -3.59
CA PHE A 71 -0.89 3.75 -3.33
C PHE A 71 -1.05 2.88 -2.09
N ILE A 72 -0.20 1.85 -1.94
CA ILE A 72 -0.19 0.99 -0.75
C ILE A 72 0.15 1.81 0.50
N TYR A 73 1.13 2.71 0.42
CA TYR A 73 1.49 3.60 1.52
C TYR A 73 0.32 4.50 1.93
N ALA A 74 -0.31 5.18 0.97
CA ALA A 74 -1.48 6.03 1.21
C ALA A 74 -2.64 5.25 1.85
N LEU A 75 -2.90 4.02 1.38
CA LEU A 75 -3.94 3.15 1.93
C LEU A 75 -3.66 2.77 3.40
N PHE A 76 -2.42 2.43 3.74
CA PHE A 76 -2.02 2.19 5.13
C PHE A 76 -2.18 3.44 5.99
N VAL A 77 -1.78 4.62 5.50
CA VAL A 77 -1.92 5.89 6.23
C VAL A 77 -3.38 6.13 6.61
N ARG A 78 -4.29 6.04 5.63
CA ARG A 78 -5.73 6.20 5.87
C ARG A 78 -6.31 5.11 6.78
N ARG A 79 -5.81 3.87 6.72
CA ARG A 79 -6.24 2.80 7.63
C ARG A 79 -5.80 3.07 9.06
N PHE A 80 -4.56 3.54 9.27
CA PHE A 80 -4.03 3.93 10.58
C PHE A 80 -4.81 5.11 11.16
N HIS A 81 -5.13 6.10 10.33
CA HIS A 81 -6.01 7.21 10.70
C HIS A 81 -7.38 6.73 11.14
N ASP A 82 -7.95 5.72 10.47
CA ASP A 82 -9.28 5.20 10.81
C ASP A 82 -9.35 4.49 12.16
N VAL A 83 -8.26 3.85 12.58
CA VAL A 83 -8.15 3.21 13.91
C VAL A 83 -7.61 4.16 14.99
N GLY A 84 -7.23 5.38 14.61
CA GLY A 84 -6.73 6.42 15.52
C GLY A 84 -5.25 6.27 15.89
N ILE A 85 -4.46 5.53 15.11
CA ILE A 85 -3.02 5.37 15.33
C ILE A 85 -2.25 6.45 14.56
N ASN A 86 -1.04 6.76 15.02
CA ASN A 86 -0.11 7.65 14.34
C ASN A 86 0.42 6.99 13.05
N ASP A 87 0.25 7.65 11.91
CA ASP A 87 0.64 7.21 10.57
C ASP A 87 2.15 7.20 10.34
N LYS A 88 2.93 7.97 11.12
CA LYS A 88 4.40 8.01 11.01
C LYS A 88 5.05 6.65 11.21
N TRP A 89 4.41 5.73 11.96
CA TRP A 89 4.89 4.36 12.12
C TRP A 89 5.00 3.63 10.78
N ILE A 90 4.13 3.94 9.82
CA ILE A 90 4.12 3.29 8.50
C ILE A 90 5.44 3.48 7.77
N LEU A 91 6.15 4.59 7.97
CA LEU A 91 7.47 4.82 7.37
C LEU A 91 8.48 3.72 7.72
N LEU A 92 8.36 3.09 8.89
CA LEU A 92 9.23 1.97 9.27
C LEU A 92 9.03 0.77 8.35
N LEU A 93 7.78 0.42 8.02
CA LEU A 93 7.49 -0.70 7.12
C LEU A 93 8.16 -0.50 5.76
N PHE A 94 8.07 0.71 5.20
CA PHE A 94 8.64 1.01 3.88
C PHE A 94 10.17 1.14 3.93
N PHE A 95 10.72 1.76 4.98
CA PHE A 95 12.16 1.85 5.17
C PHE A 95 12.81 0.46 5.28
N PHE A 96 12.27 -0.41 6.14
CA PHE A 96 12.79 -1.76 6.29
C PHE A 96 12.47 -2.64 5.08
N GLY A 97 11.33 -2.43 4.41
CA GLY A 97 10.99 -3.11 3.16
C GLY A 97 11.98 -2.84 2.04
N ILE A 98 12.45 -1.59 1.87
CA ILE A 98 13.52 -1.28 0.90
C ILE A 98 14.85 -1.92 1.33
N LYS A 99 15.17 -1.89 2.63
CA LYS A 99 16.39 -2.52 3.16
C LYS A 99 16.39 -4.05 3.03
N ALA A 100 15.22 -4.67 3.03
CA ALA A 100 15.05 -6.12 2.82
C ALA A 100 15.60 -6.60 1.47
N LEU A 101 15.71 -5.72 0.47
CA LEU A 101 16.32 -6.03 -0.82
C LEU A 101 17.83 -6.36 -0.72
N TYR A 102 18.47 -5.95 0.38
CA TYR A 102 19.92 -6.06 0.56
C TYR A 102 20.35 -6.94 1.75
N SER A 103 19.43 -7.34 2.63
CA SER A 103 19.73 -8.10 3.85
C SER A 103 18.55 -9.00 4.28
N ALA A 104 18.86 -10.25 4.62
CA ALA A 104 17.88 -11.21 5.10
C ALA A 104 17.33 -10.84 6.49
N GLU A 105 18.14 -10.24 7.35
CA GLU A 105 17.71 -9.74 8.66
C GLU A 105 16.67 -8.63 8.50
N MET A 106 16.89 -7.72 7.55
CA MET A 106 15.95 -6.64 7.25
C MET A 106 14.63 -7.18 6.67
N LEU A 107 14.69 -8.26 5.86
CA LEU A 107 13.52 -8.96 5.37
C LEU A 107 12.67 -9.56 6.50
N ILE A 108 13.31 -10.17 7.51
CA ILE A 108 12.61 -10.70 8.68
C ILE A 108 11.92 -9.55 9.44
N ILE A 109 12.64 -8.44 9.68
CA ILE A 109 12.10 -7.26 10.37
C ILE A 109 10.90 -6.68 9.62
N SER A 110 11.02 -6.47 8.31
CA SER A 110 9.93 -5.91 7.49
C SER A 110 8.71 -6.84 7.46
N THR A 111 8.93 -8.16 7.47
CA THR A 111 7.84 -9.16 7.52
C THR A 111 7.11 -9.12 8.85
N ILE A 112 7.83 -9.02 9.98
CA ILE A 112 7.23 -8.86 11.30
C ILE A 112 6.40 -7.57 11.37
N LEU A 113 6.94 -6.45 10.89
CA LEU A 113 6.22 -5.18 10.82
C LEU A 113 4.96 -5.27 9.97
N LEU A 114 5.04 -5.93 8.81
CA LEU A 114 3.89 -6.14 7.94
C LEU A 114 2.79 -6.93 8.66
N ILE A 115 3.13 -8.02 9.36
CA ILE A 115 2.17 -8.81 10.13
C ILE A 115 1.50 -7.96 11.21
N ILE A 116 2.27 -7.17 11.95
CA ILE A 116 1.72 -6.26 12.96
C ILE A 116 0.76 -5.25 12.32
N TYR A 117 1.12 -4.65 11.18
CA TYR A 117 0.32 -3.61 10.53
C TYR A 117 -0.93 -4.19 9.88
N LEU A 118 -0.87 -5.42 9.37
CA LEU A 118 -2.05 -6.16 8.94
C LEU A 118 -2.96 -6.49 10.13
N GLY A 119 -2.40 -6.86 11.27
CA GLY A 119 -3.15 -7.01 12.52
C GLY A 119 -3.88 -5.73 12.92
N ILE A 120 -3.19 -4.59 12.89
CA ILE A 120 -3.80 -3.26 13.10
C ILE A 120 -4.92 -2.99 12.07
N ALA A 121 -4.71 -3.34 10.80
CA ALA A 121 -5.71 -3.14 9.76
C ALA A 121 -7.00 -3.96 9.98
N THR A 122 -6.95 -5.04 10.78
CA THR A 122 -8.15 -5.78 11.20
C THR A 122 -8.95 -5.07 12.29
N ILE A 123 -8.40 -4.08 13.01
CA ILE A 123 -9.11 -3.38 14.09
C ILE A 123 -10.37 -2.70 13.52
N ALA A 124 -11.45 -2.68 14.31
CA ALA A 124 -12.71 -2.07 13.88
C ALA A 124 -12.55 -0.55 13.69
N SER A 125 -13.22 0.00 12.68
CA SER A 125 -13.25 1.45 12.43
C SER A 125 -13.81 2.22 13.62
N GLN A 126 -13.21 3.37 13.94
CA GLN A 126 -13.76 4.25 14.97
C GLN A 126 -15.11 4.83 14.50
N LYS A 127 -16.17 4.63 15.28
CA LYS A 127 -17.52 5.08 14.88
C LYS A 127 -17.71 6.60 14.93
N LYS A 128 -16.93 7.29 15.78
CA LYS A 128 -16.97 8.74 15.94
C LYS A 128 -15.97 9.39 14.98
N GLU A 129 -16.23 10.66 14.69
CA GLU A 129 -15.25 11.53 14.05
C GLU A 129 -13.99 11.61 14.93
N ASN A 130 -12.83 11.57 14.29
CA ASN A 130 -11.54 11.72 14.94
C ASN A 130 -10.75 12.85 14.25
N LYS A 131 -9.53 13.14 14.71
CA LYS A 131 -8.70 14.24 14.18
C LYS A 131 -8.37 14.13 12.68
N TYR A 132 -8.58 12.96 12.07
CA TYR A 132 -8.36 12.70 10.65
C TYR A 132 -9.65 12.78 9.81
N GLY A 133 -10.78 13.12 10.44
CA GLY A 133 -12.06 13.39 9.80
C GLY A 133 -13.17 12.41 10.14
N LYS A 134 -14.27 12.57 9.40
CA LYS A 134 -15.50 11.79 9.54
C LYS A 134 -15.23 10.29 9.28
N PRO A 135 -16.01 9.39 9.90
CA PRO A 135 -15.92 7.96 9.61
C PRO A 135 -16.00 7.69 8.10
N PRO A 136 -15.24 6.72 7.58
CA PRO A 136 -15.31 6.35 6.18
C PRO A 136 -16.72 5.84 5.85
N PHE A 137 -17.18 6.08 4.62
CA PHE A 137 -18.46 5.58 4.13
C PHE A 137 -18.52 4.05 4.32
N ILE A 138 -19.58 3.55 4.96
CA ILE A 138 -19.79 2.13 5.30
C ILE A 138 -20.57 1.43 4.18
#